data_AF-A0A964ZL03-F1
#
_entry.id   AF-A0A964ZL03-F1
#
_cell.length_a   1.000
_cell.length_b   1.000
_cell.length_c   1.000
_cell.angle_alpha   90.00
_cell.angle_beta   90.00
_cell.angle_gamma   90.00
#
_symmetry.space_group_name_H-M   'P 1'
#
loop_
_entity.id
_entity.type
_entity.pdbx_description
1 polymer ?
#
loop_
_entity_poly.entity_id
_entity_poly.type
_entity_poly.pdbx_seq_one_letter_code
_entity_poly.pdbx_strand_id
1 'polypeptide(L)'
;MPTDGVYGGYYAQGILKDTPHQNAGKLWIDHIVSDEGALGYLEGGAIPARFEALVAAGKVTEEAKKNLPAPELIAQIKFPTQDQIAKMKEDLAANWGPMVADK
;
A
#
# COMPACT_ATOMS: atom_id res chain seq x y z
N MET A 1 4.23 -12.53 9.48
CA MET A 1 4.96 -11.25 9.64
C MET A 1 5.80 -11.36 10.91
N PRO A 2 7.05 -10.87 10.91
CA PRO A 2 7.82 -10.69 12.14
C PRO A 2 7.07 -9.78 13.12
N THR A 3 7.07 -10.11 14.42
CA THR A 3 6.32 -9.35 15.44
C THR A 3 7.07 -8.13 15.96
N ASP A 4 8.37 -8.03 15.66
CA ASP A 4 9.30 -6.98 16.08
C ASP A 4 9.46 -5.85 15.05
N GLY A 5 8.77 -5.93 13.90
CA GLY A 5 8.93 -4.99 12.79
C GLY A 5 7.69 -4.87 11.89
N VAL A 6 6.53 -4.55 12.47
CA VAL A 6 5.29 -4.34 11.71
C VAL A 6 5.28 -2.95 11.08
N TYR A 7 5.72 -2.88 9.83
CA TYR A 7 5.90 -1.63 9.10
C TYR A 7 5.06 -1.59 7.83
N GLY A 8 4.36 -0.48 7.61
CA GLY A 8 3.51 -0.26 6.45
C GLY A 8 4.18 0.62 5.42
N GLY A 9 4.10 0.21 4.15
CA GLY A 9 4.31 1.07 3.00
C GLY A 9 3.02 1.17 2.18
N TYR A 10 2.86 2.26 1.44
CA TYR A 10 1.74 2.41 0.50
C TYR A 10 2.27 2.80 -0.87
N TYR A 11 1.54 2.38 -1.90
CA TYR A 11 1.76 2.84 -3.27
C TYR A 11 0.75 3.94 -3.58
N ALA A 12 1.26 5.07 -4.08
CA ALA A 12 0.43 6.13 -4.62
C ALA A 12 0.39 6.01 -6.14
N GLN A 13 -0.83 6.03 -6.71
CA GLN A 13 -1.05 5.96 -8.14
C GLN A 13 -1.24 7.38 -8.66
N GLY A 14 -0.38 7.79 -9.60
CA GLY A 14 -0.39 9.12 -10.19
C GLY A 14 -0.67 9.10 -11.68
N ILE A 15 -1.22 10.21 -12.19
CA ILE A 15 -1.40 10.45 -13.63
C ILE A 15 -0.44 11.56 -14.04
N LEU A 16 0.35 11.33 -15.10
CA LEU A 16 1.23 12.35 -15.66
C LEU A 16 0.41 13.49 -16.27
N LYS A 17 0.79 14.75 -16.02
CA LYS A 17 0.04 15.93 -16.47
C LYS A 17 -0.15 16.00 -18.00
N ASP A 18 0.82 15.50 -18.75
CA ASP A 18 0.86 15.64 -20.21
C ASP A 18 0.67 14.30 -20.95
N THR A 19 0.05 13.29 -20.30
CA THR A 19 -0.28 12.02 -20.99
C THR A 19 -1.34 12.25 -22.10
N PRO A 20 -1.21 11.60 -23.28
CA PRO A 20 -2.19 11.70 -24.36
C PRO A 20 -3.60 11.22 -23.99
N HIS A 21 -3.73 10.43 -22.91
CA HIS A 21 -5.00 9.81 -22.50
C HIS A 21 -5.41 10.21 -21.06
N GLN A 22 -5.49 11.51 -20.78
CA GLN A 22 -5.87 12.05 -19.46
C GLN A 22 -7.15 11.45 -18.88
N ASN A 23 -8.21 11.34 -19.68
CA ASN A 23 -9.49 10.85 -19.20
C ASN A 23 -9.45 9.34 -18.89
N ALA A 24 -8.70 8.55 -19.66
CA ALA A 24 -8.50 7.14 -19.37
C ALA A 24 -7.69 6.96 -18.07
N GLY A 25 -6.66 7.79 -17.86
CA GLY A 25 -5.92 7.81 -16.60
C GLY A 25 -6.81 8.13 -15.40
N LYS A 26 -7.69 9.14 -15.51
CA LYS A 26 -8.65 9.48 -14.45
C LYS A 26 -9.63 8.34 -14.17
N LEU A 27 -10.20 7.77 -15.23
CA LEU A 27 -11.10 6.63 -15.14
C LEU A 27 -10.41 5.43 -14.46
N TRP A 28 -9.13 5.20 -14.75
CA TRP A 28 -8.35 4.16 -14.09
C TRP A 28 -8.21 4.41 -12.59
N ILE A 29 -7.86 5.64 -12.18
CA ILE A 29 -7.81 6.02 -10.77
C ILE A 29 -9.18 5.81 -10.10
N ASP A 30 -10.27 6.25 -10.74
CA ASP A 30 -11.63 6.08 -10.23
C ASP A 30 -11.99 4.59 -10.06
N HIS A 31 -11.61 3.74 -11.02
CA HIS A 31 -11.85 2.31 -10.95
C HIS A 31 -11.07 1.65 -9.81
N ILE A 32 -9.77 1.90 -9.69
CA ILE A 32 -8.95 1.23 -8.66
C ILE A 32 -9.31 1.65 -7.23
N VAL A 33 -9.88 2.85 -7.04
CA VAL A 33 -10.40 3.31 -5.74
C VAL A 33 -11.88 2.97 -5.54
N SER A 34 -12.58 2.45 -6.55
CA SER A 34 -13.96 1.96 -6.42
C SER A 34 -14.03 0.72 -5.52
N ASP A 35 -15.24 0.25 -5.23
CA ASP A 35 -15.40 -0.98 -4.46
C ASP A 35 -14.88 -2.20 -5.22
N GLU A 36 -15.10 -2.25 -6.54
CA GLU A 36 -14.62 -3.34 -7.40
C GLU A 36 -13.09 -3.39 -7.40
N GLY A 37 -12.43 -2.26 -7.67
CA GLY A 37 -10.97 -2.20 -7.69
C GLY A 37 -10.34 -2.49 -6.33
N ALA A 38 -10.92 -1.96 -5.26
CA ALA A 38 -10.43 -2.20 -3.90
C ALA A 38 -10.62 -3.66 -3.46
N LEU A 39 -11.74 -4.31 -3.82
CA LEU A 39 -11.94 -5.73 -3.57
C LEU A 39 -11.00 -6.59 -4.43
N GLY A 40 -10.74 -6.21 -5.68
CA GLY A 40 -9.74 -6.90 -6.51
C GLY A 40 -8.33 -6.86 -5.91
N TYR A 41 -7.92 -5.72 -5.33
CA TYR A 41 -6.66 -5.65 -4.57
C TYR A 41 -6.66 -6.59 -3.36
N LEU A 42 -7.79 -6.68 -2.65
CA LEU A 42 -7.94 -7.56 -1.50
C LEU A 42 -7.86 -9.04 -1.88
N GLU A 43 -8.45 -9.44 -3.01
CA GLU A 43 -8.29 -10.79 -3.57
C GLU A 43 -6.82 -11.12 -3.87
N GLY A 44 -6.06 -10.13 -4.34
CA GLY A 44 -4.61 -10.22 -4.53
C GLY A 44 -3.79 -10.21 -3.23
N GLY A 45 -4.42 -10.16 -2.06
CA GLY A 45 -3.75 -10.16 -0.75
C GLY A 45 -3.25 -8.78 -0.28
N ALA A 46 -3.61 -7.69 -0.97
CA ALA A 46 -3.31 -6.34 -0.51
C ALA A 46 -4.36 -5.82 0.47
N ILE A 47 -3.99 -4.86 1.31
CA ILE A 47 -4.92 -4.11 2.15
C ILE A 47 -5.26 -2.81 1.41
N PRO A 48 -6.45 -2.68 0.79
CA PRO A 48 -6.79 -1.49 0.04
C PRO A 48 -6.94 -0.28 0.96
N ALA A 49 -6.68 0.93 0.45
CA ALA A 49 -6.80 2.16 1.24
C ALA A 49 -8.20 2.38 1.86
N ARG A 50 -9.23 1.78 1.25
CA ARG A 50 -10.62 1.84 1.70
C ARG A 50 -11.06 0.63 2.53
N PHE A 51 -10.14 -0.23 2.98
CA PHE A 51 -10.45 -1.50 3.64
C PHE A 51 -11.48 -1.36 4.77
N GLU A 52 -11.25 -0.45 5.72
CA GLU A 52 -12.16 -0.21 6.85
C GLU A 52 -13.58 0.17 6.40
N ALA A 53 -13.68 1.03 5.37
CA ALA A 53 -14.97 1.44 4.82
C ALA A 53 -15.71 0.26 4.15
N LEU A 54 -14.98 -0.63 3.47
CA LEU A 54 -15.56 -1.84 2.85
C LEU A 54 -15.99 -2.88 3.89
N VAL A 55 -15.23 -3.03 4.98
CA VAL A 55 -15.60 -3.88 6.12
C VAL A 55 -16.87 -3.34 6.77
N ALA A 56 -16.94 -2.04 7.08
CA ALA A 56 -18.12 -1.41 7.65
C ALA A 56 -19.35 -1.50 6.74
N ALA A 57 -19.15 -1.48 5.42
CA ALA A 57 -20.20 -1.67 4.42
C ALA A 57 -20.59 -3.16 4.18
N GLY A 58 -19.96 -4.12 4.87
CA GLY A 58 -20.23 -5.55 4.71
C GLY A 58 -19.80 -6.15 3.38
N LYS A 59 -18.86 -5.49 2.66
CA LYS A 59 -18.42 -5.91 1.31
C LYS A 59 -17.22 -6.84 1.33
N VAL A 60 -16.52 -6.95 2.46
CA VAL A 60 -15.38 -7.85 2.64
C VAL A 60 -15.87 -9.20 3.15
N THR A 61 -15.70 -10.25 2.35
CA THR A 61 -16.09 -11.62 2.73
C THR A 61 -15.15 -12.22 3.78
N GLU A 62 -15.65 -13.20 4.54
CA GLU A 62 -14.80 -13.95 5.49
C GLU A 62 -13.70 -14.74 4.78
N GLU A 63 -13.92 -15.15 3.54
CA GLU A 63 -12.90 -15.80 2.71
C GLU A 63 -11.77 -14.82 2.35
N ALA A 64 -12.09 -13.59 1.95
CA ALA A 64 -11.10 -12.56 1.65
C ALA A 64 -10.26 -12.21 2.88
N LYS A 65 -10.85 -12.23 4.09
CA LYS A 65 -10.10 -11.99 5.34
C LYS A 65 -9.07 -13.08 5.64
N LYS A 66 -9.27 -14.33 5.18
CA LYS A 66 -8.30 -15.42 5.42
C LYS A 66 -6.99 -15.24 4.66
N ASN A 67 -7.01 -14.44 3.58
CA ASN A 67 -5.80 -14.11 2.81
C ASN A 67 -5.01 -12.96 3.44
N LEU A 68 -5.55 -12.30 4.47
CA LEU A 68 -4.88 -11.21 5.16
C LEU A 68 -4.15 -11.67 6.43
N PRO A 69 -3.13 -10.92 6.88
CA PRO A 69 -2.57 -11.11 8.22
C PRO A 69 -3.65 -10.98 9.32
N ALA A 70 -3.36 -11.53 10.49
CA ALA A 70 -4.27 -11.43 11.64
C ALA A 70 -4.65 -9.96 11.94
N PRO A 71 -5.92 -9.65 12.25
CA PRO A 71 -6.38 -8.27 12.50
C PRO A 71 -5.55 -7.52 13.54
N GLU A 72 -5.11 -8.21 14.59
CA GLU A 72 -4.28 -7.65 15.66
C GLU A 72 -2.92 -7.17 15.13
N LEU A 73 -2.42 -7.81 14.08
CA LEU A 73 -1.16 -7.47 13.44
C LEU A 73 -1.34 -6.32 12.45
N ILE A 74 -2.47 -6.28 11.74
CA ILE A 74 -2.84 -5.16 10.86
C ILE A 74 -2.99 -3.87 11.69
N ALA A 75 -3.63 -3.95 12.86
CA ALA A 75 -3.81 -2.82 13.76
C ALA A 75 -2.48 -2.23 14.31
N GLN A 76 -1.39 -2.99 14.22
CA GLN A 76 -0.06 -2.56 14.66
C GLN A 76 0.77 -1.90 13.55
N ILE A 77 0.28 -1.88 12.30
CA ILE A 77 1.00 -1.29 11.18
C ILE A 77 1.27 0.19 11.45
N LYS A 78 2.55 0.54 11.44
CA LYS A 78 3.00 1.94 11.52
C LYS A 78 3.48 2.38 10.14
N PHE A 79 3.00 3.55 9.72
CA PHE A 79 3.50 4.22 8.53
C PHE A 79 4.53 5.29 8.94
N PRO A 80 5.63 5.40 8.21
CA PRO A 80 6.59 6.48 8.44
C PRO A 80 5.99 7.83 8.07
N THR A 81 6.44 8.86 8.77
CA THR A 81 6.25 10.25 8.36
C THR A 81 7.08 10.56 7.11
N GLN A 82 6.74 11.65 6.40
CA GLN A 82 7.51 12.08 5.23
C GLN A 82 8.97 12.41 5.59
N ASP A 83 9.21 13.03 6.74
CA ASP A 83 10.56 13.34 7.22
C ASP A 83 11.38 12.07 7.49
N GLN A 84 10.73 11.04 8.08
CA GLN A 84 11.35 9.73 8.25
C GLN A 84 11.69 9.08 6.90
N ILE A 85 10.77 9.10 5.92
CA ILE A 85 11.03 8.57 4.58
C ILE A 85 12.20 9.31 3.92
N ALA A 86 12.24 10.65 4.01
CA ALA A 86 13.29 11.45 3.42
C ALA A 86 14.67 11.09 3.99
N LYS A 87 14.77 11.02 5.32
CA LYS A 87 16.01 10.64 6.00
C LYS A 87 16.43 9.20 5.67
N MET A 88 15.48 8.26 5.68
CA MET A 88 15.75 6.86 5.29
C MET A 88 16.28 6.75 3.86
N LYS A 89 15.75 7.54 2.92
CA LYS A 89 16.22 7.55 1.52
C LYS A 89 17.65 8.07 1.41
N GLU A 90 17.98 9.15 2.11
CA GLU A 90 19.33 9.71 2.15
C GLU A 90 20.33 8.70 2.73
N ASP A 91 20.00 8.13 3.89
CA ASP A 91 20.84 7.15 4.58
C ASP A 91 21.04 5.88 3.72
N LEU A 92 19.98 5.37 3.08
CA LEU A 92 20.07 4.21 2.18
C LEU A 92 20.93 4.50 0.95
N ALA A 93 20.75 5.66 0.31
CA ALA A 93 21.52 6.04 -0.87
C ALA A 93 23.02 6.16 -0.56
N ALA A 94 23.37 6.70 0.61
CA ALA A 94 24.76 6.86 1.03
C ALA A 94 25.43 5.54 1.44
N ASN A 95 24.68 4.64 2.10
CA ASN A 95 25.29 3.53 2.82
C ASN A 95 25.03 2.15 2.23
N TRP A 96 24.01 1.96 1.39
CA TRP A 96 23.66 0.62 0.89
C TRP A 96 24.77 -0.02 0.06
N GLY A 97 25.39 0.76 -0.84
CA GLY A 97 26.54 0.29 -1.63
C GLY A 97 27.67 -0.21 -0.74
N PRO A 98 28.30 0.67 0.07
CA PRO A 98 29.45 0.33 0.91
C PRO A 98 29.19 -0.77 1.95
N MET A 99 27.96 -0.87 2.49
CA MET A 99 27.66 -1.79 3.60
C MET A 99 27.11 -3.14 3.17
N VAL A 100 26.61 -3.26 1.93
CA VAL A 100 25.91 -4.47 1.47
C VAL A 100 26.44 -4.98 0.14
N ALA A 101 26.62 -4.10 -0.85
CA ALA A 101 26.92 -4.48 -2.21
C ALA A 101 28.42 -4.52 -2.52
N ASP A 102 29.17 -3.55 -1.99
CA ASP A 102 30.60 -3.42 -2.24
C ASP A 102 31.35 -4.38 -1.31
N LYS A 103 32.05 -5.35 -1.91
CA LYS A 103 33.00 -6.21 -1.23
C LYS A 103 34.42 -5.70 -1.42
#